data_AF-A0A415HVL4-F1
#
_entry.id   AF-A0A415HVL4-F1
#
_cell.length_a   1.000
_cell.length_b   1.000
_cell.length_c   1.000
_cell.angle_alpha   90.00
_cell.angle_beta   90.00
_cell.angle_gamma   90.00
#
_symmetry.space_group_name_H-M   'P 1'
#
loop_
_entity.id
_entity.type
_entity.pdbx_description
1 polymer ?
#
loop_
_entity_poly.entity_id
_entity_poly.type
_entity_poly.pdbx_seq_one_letter_code
_entity_poly.pdbx_strand_id
1 'polypeptide(L)'
;MKNIEYYKEKILDIIGHGDSVGVDRNTNEPEGCAFLGCENCKLLDNCNNGLREWCNEEYIEKPQITENDKKFLDIVNPKFKYIVKGRDNILCLSMGMPIRSENHWIGVNSCEYISENCFNGLFRFIKWDDEEPWQLDDLKKLEICE
;
A
#
# COMPACT_ATOMS: atom_id res chain seq x y z
N MET A 1 9.43 7.73 -8.64
CA MET A 1 8.71 8.94 -9.07
C MET A 1 8.59 9.78 -7.83
N LYS A 2 8.90 11.06 -7.88
CA LYS A 2 8.80 11.91 -6.70
C LYS A 2 7.35 12.26 -6.38
N ASN A 3 7.06 12.61 -5.13
CA ASN A 3 5.73 13.07 -4.74
C ASN A 3 5.23 14.25 -5.60
N ILE A 4 6.12 15.19 -5.96
CA ILE A 4 5.76 16.33 -6.83
C ILE A 4 5.33 15.92 -8.24
N GLU A 5 5.88 14.81 -8.76
CA GLU A 5 5.54 14.29 -10.08
C GLU A 5 4.20 13.55 -10.02
N TYR A 6 4.00 12.73 -8.99
CA TYR A 6 2.77 11.96 -8.81
C TYR A 6 1.56 12.84 -8.48
N TYR A 7 1.69 13.73 -7.49
CA TYR A 7 0.59 14.58 -7.01
C TYR A 7 0.47 15.92 -7.74
N LYS A 8 1.13 16.08 -8.91
CA LYS A 8 1.23 17.36 -9.62
C LYS A 8 -0.13 18.06 -9.77
N GLU A 9 -1.15 17.36 -10.27
CA GLU A 9 -2.46 17.95 -10.52
C GLU A 9 -3.18 18.34 -9.21
N LYS A 10 -3.10 17.51 -8.17
CA LYS A 10 -3.70 17.81 -6.84
C LYS A 10 -3.02 19.03 -6.20
N ILE A 11 -1.69 19.14 -6.30
CA ILE A 11 -0.93 20.30 -5.81
C ILE A 11 -1.31 21.57 -6.57
N LEU A 12 -1.42 21.49 -7.90
CA LEU A 12 -1.83 22.64 -8.74
C LEU A 12 -3.26 23.08 -8.44
N ASP A 13 -4.16 22.13 -8.17
CA ASP A 13 -5.55 22.43 -7.78
C ASP A 13 -5.61 23.19 -6.44
N ILE A 14 -4.91 22.71 -5.40
CA ILE A 14 -4.85 23.38 -4.09
C ILE A 14 -4.33 24.83 -4.23
N ILE A 15 -3.21 25.00 -4.94
CA ILE A 15 -2.61 26.33 -5.16
C ILE A 15 -3.52 27.21 -6.03
N GLY A 16 -4.21 26.61 -7.01
CA GLY A 16 -5.17 27.30 -7.88
C GLY A 16 -6.36 27.89 -7.13
N HIS A 17 -6.77 27.25 -6.03
CA HIS A 17 -7.79 27.77 -5.11
C HIS A 17 -7.25 28.83 -4.12
N GLY A 18 -5.96 29.16 -4.18
CA GLY A 18 -5.31 30.13 -3.30
C GLY A 18 -4.98 29.60 -1.90
N ASP A 19 -5.03 28.28 -1.69
CA ASP A 19 -4.67 27.65 -0.42
C ASP A 19 -3.19 27.25 -0.40
N SER A 20 -2.66 27.07 0.82
CA SER A 20 -1.34 26.47 1.04
C SER A 20 -1.44 24.95 1.05
N VAL A 21 -0.39 24.28 0.60
CA VAL A 21 -0.34 22.81 0.57
C VAL A 21 0.18 22.29 1.91
N GLY A 22 -0.68 21.58 2.63
CA GLY A 22 -0.32 20.68 3.72
C GLY A 22 -0.17 19.25 3.23
N VAL A 23 0.35 18.37 4.09
CA VAL A 23 0.44 16.94 3.82
C VAL A 23 -0.18 16.21 5.00
N ASP A 24 -1.21 15.41 4.76
CA ASP A 24 -1.85 14.62 5.80
C ASP A 24 -0.87 13.56 6.33
N ARG A 25 -0.67 13.54 7.64
CA ARG A 25 0.30 12.64 8.30
C ARG A 25 -0.05 11.17 8.17
N ASN A 26 -1.33 10.84 8.03
CA ASN A 26 -1.82 9.45 7.98
C ASN A 26 -1.81 8.92 6.56
N THR A 27 -2.22 9.73 5.58
CA THR A 27 -2.33 9.29 4.18
C THR A 27 -1.11 9.63 3.33
N ASN A 28 -0.25 10.53 3.81
CA ASN A 28 0.88 11.12 3.08
C ASN A 28 0.47 11.77 1.75
N GLU A 29 -0.77 12.25 1.66
CA GLU A 29 -1.30 12.98 0.50
C GLU A 29 -1.29 14.50 0.74
N PRO A 30 -1.14 15.31 -0.32
CA PRO A 30 -1.30 16.74 -0.20
C PRO A 30 -2.77 17.10 -0.03
N GLU A 31 -3.04 18.07 0.84
CA GLU A 31 -4.37 18.62 1.12
C GLU A 31 -4.26 20.12 1.40
N GLY A 32 -5.33 20.87 1.18
CA GLY A 32 -5.37 22.30 1.50
C GLY A 32 -5.25 22.54 3.00
N CYS A 33 -4.39 23.47 3.41
CA CYS A 33 -4.24 23.88 4.82
C CYS A 33 -5.55 24.39 5.44
N ALA A 34 -6.50 24.90 4.63
CA ALA A 34 -7.81 25.29 5.13
C ALA A 34 -8.65 24.10 5.61
N PHE A 35 -8.38 22.89 5.11
CA PHE A 35 -9.10 21.66 5.42
C PHE A 35 -8.29 20.70 6.31
N LEU A 36 -6.97 20.79 6.26
CA LEU A 36 -6.05 19.99 7.05
C LEU A 36 -5.60 20.75 8.31
N GLY A 37 -6.14 20.38 9.47
CA GLY A 37 -5.68 20.91 10.76
C GLY A 37 -4.18 20.71 10.96
N CYS A 38 -3.49 21.72 11.51
CA CYS A 38 -2.04 21.72 11.73
C CYS A 38 -1.55 20.46 12.48
N GLU A 39 -2.30 19.99 13.47
CA GLU A 39 -2.03 18.78 14.23
C GLU A 39 -2.01 17.49 13.38
N ASN A 40 -2.75 17.47 12.28
CA ASN A 40 -2.82 16.37 11.32
C ASN A 40 -1.83 16.52 10.18
N CYS A 41 -1.12 17.64 10.11
CA CYS A 41 -0.13 17.91 9.07
C CYS A 41 1.23 17.27 9.41
N LYS A 42 1.82 16.56 8.44
CA LYS A 42 3.21 16.05 8.50
C LYS A 42 4.22 17.20 8.51
N LEU A 43 3.85 18.37 7.98
CA LEU A 43 4.73 19.52 7.81
C LEU A 43 4.71 20.50 9.00
N LEU A 44 3.99 20.19 10.08
CA LEU A 44 3.72 21.08 11.22
C LEU A 44 4.97 21.83 11.73
N ASP A 45 6.09 21.14 11.87
CA ASP A 45 7.31 21.70 12.45
C ASP A 45 8.13 22.56 11.47
N ASN A 46 7.80 22.53 10.18
CA ASN A 46 8.61 23.16 9.13
C ASN A 46 7.83 23.39 7.83
N CYS A 47 6.66 24.04 7.87
CA CYS A 47 5.74 24.11 6.72
C CYS A 47 6.40 24.50 5.38
N ASN A 48 7.30 25.48 5.39
CA ASN A 48 7.93 25.99 4.17
C ASN A 48 8.99 25.03 3.58
N ASN A 49 9.91 24.50 4.40
CA ASN A 49 10.96 23.61 3.88
C ASN A 49 10.47 22.16 3.81
N GLY A 50 9.60 21.74 4.72
CA GLY A 50 9.02 20.41 4.78
C GLY A 50 8.23 20.06 3.53
N LEU A 51 7.48 21.01 2.95
CA LEU A 51 6.81 20.78 1.66
C LEU A 51 7.82 20.50 0.54
N ARG A 52 8.92 21.26 0.49
CA ARG A 52 9.97 21.06 -0.52
C ARG A 52 10.68 19.71 -0.33
N GLU A 53 10.94 19.33 0.91
CA GLU A 53 11.52 18.03 1.25
C GLU A 53 10.57 16.89 0.83
N TRP A 54 9.31 16.95 1.27
CA TRP A 54 8.27 15.97 0.90
C TRP A 54 8.08 15.87 -0.62
N CYS A 55 8.05 16.98 -1.35
CA CYS A 55 7.98 17.00 -2.82
C CYS A 55 9.16 16.25 -3.48
N ASN A 56 10.31 16.18 -2.82
CA ASN A 56 11.50 15.46 -3.30
C ASN A 56 11.62 14.03 -2.76
N GLU A 57 10.81 13.62 -1.79
CA GLU A 57 10.70 12.23 -1.36
C GLU A 57 10.18 11.36 -2.52
N GLU A 58 10.63 10.11 -2.59
CA GLU A 58 10.06 9.13 -3.51
C GLU A 58 8.61 8.86 -3.11
N TYR A 59 7.73 8.85 -4.10
CA TYR A 59 6.35 8.45 -3.96
C TYR A 59 6.28 6.97 -3.58
N ILE A 60 5.58 6.71 -2.49
CA ILE A 60 5.28 5.35 -2.04
C ILE A 60 3.89 5.02 -2.59
N GLU A 61 3.88 4.13 -3.57
CA GLU A 61 2.64 3.67 -4.19
C GLU A 61 1.75 2.98 -3.16
N LYS A 62 0.51 3.46 -3.04
CA LYS A 62 -0.47 2.82 -2.17
C LYS A 62 -0.81 1.44 -2.72
N PRO A 63 -0.85 0.41 -1.87
CA PRO A 63 -1.38 -0.89 -2.24
C PRO A 63 -2.81 -0.75 -2.76
N GLN A 64 -3.03 -1.17 -4.00
CA GLN A 64 -4.36 -1.29 -4.59
C GLN A 64 -4.56 -2.72 -5.07
N ILE A 65 -5.81 -3.17 -5.03
CA ILE A 65 -6.19 -4.50 -5.53
C ILE A 65 -6.88 -4.38 -6.88
N THR A 66 -6.78 -5.41 -7.70
CA THR A 66 -7.56 -5.53 -8.93
C THR A 66 -8.92 -6.20 -8.66
N GLU A 67 -9.84 -6.15 -9.63
CA GLU A 67 -11.07 -6.95 -9.59
C GLU A 67 -10.81 -8.46 -9.45
N ASN A 68 -9.70 -8.96 -9.99
CA ASN A 68 -9.33 -10.37 -9.84
C ASN A 68 -8.81 -10.68 -8.43
N ASP A 69 -8.03 -9.78 -7.84
CA ASP A 69 -7.59 -9.89 -6.45
C ASP A 69 -8.78 -9.95 -5.49
N LYS A 70 -9.78 -9.08 -5.71
CA LYS A 70 -11.02 -9.08 -4.93
C LYS A 70 -11.77 -10.41 -5.04
N LYS A 71 -12.00 -10.90 -6.26
CA LYS A 71 -12.65 -12.21 -6.47
C LYS A 71 -11.89 -13.34 -5.79
N PHE A 72 -10.55 -13.30 -5.82
CA PHE A 72 -9.72 -14.25 -5.10
C PHE A 72 -9.96 -14.15 -3.59
N LEU A 73 -9.94 -12.94 -3.01
CA LEU A 73 -10.22 -12.73 -1.58
C LEU A 73 -11.61 -13.22 -1.16
N ASP A 74 -12.61 -13.10 -2.04
CA ASP A 74 -13.99 -13.54 -1.77
C ASP A 74 -14.15 -15.07 -1.75
N ILE A 75 -13.34 -15.81 -2.51
CA ILE A 75 -13.41 -17.28 -2.59
C ILE A 75 -12.43 -17.99 -1.66
N VAL A 76 -11.37 -17.30 -1.20
CA VAL A 76 -10.38 -17.89 -0.31
C VAL A 76 -11.05 -18.33 0.99
N ASN A 77 -10.69 -19.54 1.43
CA ASN A 77 -11.22 -20.07 2.68
C ASN A 77 -10.88 -19.14 3.86
N PRO A 78 -11.87 -18.67 4.65
CA PRO A 78 -11.65 -17.75 5.77
C PRO A 78 -10.70 -18.27 6.87
N LYS A 79 -10.35 -19.55 6.85
CA LYS A 79 -9.36 -20.13 7.78
C LYS A 79 -7.95 -19.55 7.58
N PHE A 80 -7.64 -19.07 6.38
CA PHE A 80 -6.36 -18.40 6.09
C PHE A 80 -6.45 -16.94 6.53
N LYS A 81 -5.36 -16.43 7.11
CA LYS A 81 -5.29 -15.07 7.66
C LYS A 81 -4.24 -14.21 7.00
N TYR A 82 -3.16 -14.84 6.53
CA TYR A 82 -2.00 -14.14 5.98
C TYR A 82 -1.71 -14.60 4.57
N ILE A 83 -1.09 -13.72 3.80
CA ILE A 83 -0.55 -13.98 2.47
C ILE A 83 0.84 -13.37 2.33
N VAL A 84 1.75 -14.12 1.70
CA VAL A 84 3.10 -13.68 1.35
C VAL A 84 3.45 -14.19 -0.04
N LYS A 85 4.36 -13.49 -0.72
CA LYS A 85 4.82 -13.87 -2.05
C LYS A 85 6.22 -14.47 -1.99
N GLY A 86 6.39 -15.67 -2.55
CA GLY A 86 7.69 -16.31 -2.79
C GLY A 86 8.38 -15.73 -4.02
N ARG A 87 9.69 -16.01 -4.17
CA ARG A 87 10.49 -15.57 -5.33
C ARG A 87 9.98 -16.10 -6.68
N ASP A 88 9.29 -17.24 -6.67
CA ASP A 88 8.84 -17.94 -7.88
C ASP A 88 7.39 -17.59 -8.27
N ASN A 89 6.89 -16.41 -7.89
CA ASN A 89 5.49 -15.99 -8.09
C ASN A 89 4.48 -16.97 -7.46
N ILE A 90 4.89 -17.61 -6.36
CA ILE A 90 4.05 -18.49 -5.55
C ILE A 90 3.53 -17.68 -4.36
N LEU A 91 2.23 -17.59 -4.23
CA LEU A 91 1.56 -17.05 -3.04
C LEU A 91 1.43 -18.15 -2.00
N CYS A 92 1.84 -17.85 -0.77
CA CYS A 92 1.63 -18.71 0.38
C CYS A 92 0.49 -18.13 1.22
N LEU A 93 -0.64 -18.83 1.24
CA LEU A 93 -1.74 -18.55 2.17
C LEU A 93 -1.47 -19.28 3.47
N SER A 94 -1.62 -18.61 4.60
CA SER A 94 -1.32 -19.20 5.90
C SER A 94 -2.35 -18.83 6.96
N MET A 95 -2.73 -19.82 7.78
CA MET A 95 -3.59 -19.61 8.94
C MET A 95 -2.84 -18.92 10.09
N GLY A 96 -1.60 -19.31 10.34
CA GLY A 96 -0.71 -18.64 11.29
C GLY A 96 0.18 -17.58 10.61
N MET A 97 0.85 -16.75 11.41
CA MET A 97 1.79 -15.76 10.88
C MET A 97 2.96 -16.47 10.17
N PRO A 98 3.17 -16.28 8.85
CA PRO A 98 4.27 -16.90 8.11
C PRO A 98 5.63 -16.50 8.67
N ILE A 99 6.61 -17.40 8.56
CA ILE A 99 7.99 -17.17 8.99
C ILE A 99 8.87 -16.99 7.76
N ARG A 100 9.67 -15.92 7.76
CA ARG A 100 10.67 -15.68 6.72
C ARG A 100 11.93 -16.50 7.00
N SER A 101 12.31 -17.36 6.07
CA SER A 101 13.64 -18.00 6.05
C SER A 101 14.55 -17.29 5.06
N GLU A 102 15.82 -17.70 4.99
CA GLU A 102 16.81 -17.12 4.06
C GLU A 102 16.34 -17.15 2.59
N ASN A 103 15.59 -18.19 2.20
CA ASN A 103 15.28 -18.48 0.79
C ASN A 103 13.78 -18.52 0.46
N HIS A 104 12.91 -18.71 1.45
CA HIS A 104 11.46 -18.81 1.23
C HIS A 104 10.63 -18.39 2.45
N TRP A 105 9.36 -18.09 2.22
CA TRP A 105 8.36 -17.90 3.27
C TRP A 105 7.77 -19.27 3.64
N ILE A 106 7.67 -19.53 4.94
CA ILE A 106 7.14 -20.77 5.49
C ILE A 106 5.78 -20.46 6.10
N GLY A 107 4.73 -21.09 5.55
CA GLY A 107 3.39 -21.00 6.14
C GLY A 107 3.35 -21.74 7.48
N VAL A 108 2.62 -21.17 8.44
CA VAL A 108 2.44 -21.75 9.79
C VAL A 108 1.01 -22.30 9.93
N ASN A 109 0.88 -23.44 10.61
CA ASN A 109 -0.34 -24.24 10.72
C ASN A 109 -0.81 -24.74 9.33
N SER A 110 -2.11 -24.62 9.02
CA SER A 110 -2.61 -24.91 7.66
C SER A 110 -2.11 -23.83 6.71
N CYS A 111 -1.46 -24.25 5.62
CA CYS A 111 -1.00 -23.38 4.55
C CYS A 111 -1.25 -24.01 3.18
N GLU A 112 -1.36 -23.15 2.17
CA GLU A 112 -1.51 -23.55 0.76
C GLU A 112 -0.58 -22.70 -0.10
N TYR A 113 -0.02 -23.33 -1.12
CA TYR A 113 0.89 -22.69 -2.07
C TYR A 113 0.22 -22.63 -3.43
N ILE A 114 0.02 -21.42 -3.93
CA ILE A 114 -0.75 -21.15 -5.15
C ILE A 114 0.16 -20.40 -6.11
N SER A 115 0.31 -20.89 -7.34
CA SER A 115 1.00 -20.12 -8.37
C SER A 115 0.09 -19.00 -8.87
N GLU A 116 0.52 -17.74 -8.75
CA GLU A 116 -0.26 -16.60 -9.26
C GLU A 116 -0.36 -16.59 -10.79
N ASN A 117 0.51 -17.34 -11.46
CA ASN A 117 0.50 -17.50 -12.91
C ASN A 117 -0.81 -18.15 -13.40
N CYS A 118 -1.52 -18.88 -12.53
CA CYS A 118 -2.85 -19.41 -12.83
C CYS A 118 -3.93 -18.32 -12.97
N PHE A 119 -3.64 -17.09 -12.51
CA PHE A 119 -4.61 -16.00 -12.39
C PHE A 119 -4.20 -14.73 -13.15
N ASN A 120 -3.19 -14.83 -14.04
CA ASN A 120 -2.60 -13.69 -14.75
C ASN A 120 -1.99 -12.63 -13.81
N GLY A 121 -1.45 -13.09 -12.68
CA GLY A 121 -0.92 -12.27 -11.59
C GLY A 121 -1.99 -11.92 -10.57
N LEU A 122 -1.63 -11.98 -9.29
CA LEU A 122 -2.44 -11.55 -8.16
C LEU A 122 -1.56 -10.72 -7.23
N PHE A 123 -2.16 -9.73 -6.58
CA PHE A 123 -1.54 -8.87 -5.57
C PHE A 123 -0.15 -8.38 -5.99
N ARG A 124 -0.07 -7.72 -7.15
CA ARG A 124 1.21 -7.34 -7.77
C ARG A 124 2.10 -6.47 -6.88
N PHE A 125 1.50 -5.75 -5.93
CA PHE A 125 2.21 -4.93 -4.94
C PHE A 125 2.82 -5.74 -3.80
N ILE A 126 2.36 -6.97 -3.53
CA ILE A 126 2.98 -7.85 -2.52
C ILE A 126 4.27 -8.38 -3.09
N LYS A 127 5.37 -8.17 -2.38
CA LYS A 127 6.70 -8.55 -2.84
C LYS A 127 7.32 -9.62 -1.95
N TRP A 128 8.34 -10.29 -2.49
CA TRP A 128 9.13 -11.25 -1.72
C TRP A 128 9.86 -10.59 -0.54
N ASP A 129 10.26 -9.33 -0.71
CA ASP A 129 11.08 -8.58 0.22
C ASP A 129 10.30 -7.75 1.24
N ASP A 130 8.96 -7.78 1.21
CA ASP A 130 8.11 -7.19 2.24
C ASP A 130 8.56 -7.66 3.63
N GLU A 131 8.67 -6.71 4.57
CA GLU A 131 9.18 -6.99 5.92
C GLU A 131 8.20 -7.85 6.73
N GLU A 132 6.90 -7.62 6.53
CA GLU A 132 5.81 -8.29 7.23
C GLU A 132 4.83 -8.95 6.26
N PRO A 133 4.19 -10.06 6.67
CA PRO A 133 3.14 -10.69 5.88
C PRO A 133 1.87 -9.83 5.82
N TRP A 134 1.18 -9.85 4.68
CA TRP A 134 -0.09 -9.14 4.52
C TRP A 134 -1.23 -9.92 5.18
N GLN A 135 -2.11 -9.21 5.88
CA GLN A 135 -3.35 -9.79 6.38
C GLN A 135 -4.44 -9.75 5.32
N LEU A 136 -5.10 -10.88 5.06
CA LEU A 136 -6.16 -10.98 4.05
C LEU A 136 -7.33 -10.03 4.35
N ASP A 137 -7.64 -9.78 5.63
CA ASP A 137 -8.72 -8.86 6.01
C ASP A 137 -8.37 -7.39 5.79
N ASP A 138 -7.08 -7.03 5.80
CA ASP A 138 -6.63 -5.68 5.43
C ASP A 138 -6.64 -5.50 3.91
N LEU A 139 -6.29 -6.55 3.16
CA LEU A 139 -6.38 -6.53 1.70
C LEU A 139 -7.81 -6.27 1.20
N LYS A 140 -8.84 -6.77 1.91
CA LYS A 140 -10.25 -6.52 1.59
C LYS A 140 -10.68 -5.06 1.75
N LYS A 141 -9.91 -4.26 2.49
CA LYS A 141 -10.19 -2.82 2.72
C LYS A 141 -9.49 -1.92 1.71
N LEU A 142 -8.60 -2.47 0.88
CA LEU A 142 -7.87 -1.71 -0.13
C LEU A 142 -8.80 -1.27 -1.26
N GLU A 143 -8.47 -0.12 -1.84
CA GLU A 143 -9.16 0.39 -3.01
C GLU A 143 -8.91 -0.50 -4.23
N ILE A 144 -9.93 -0.59 -5.10
CA ILE A 144 -9.85 -1.34 -6.34
C ILE A 144 -9.33 -0.40 -7.44
N CYS A 145 -8.25 -0.77 -8.10
CA CYS A 145 -7.72 -0.06 -9.25
C CYS A 145 -8.62 -0.31 -10.47
N GLU A 146 -9.03 0.75 -11.18
CA GLU A 146 -9.90 0.69 -12.37
C GLU A 146 -9.25 0.05 -13.59
#